data_AF-A0A645G8M3-F1
#
_entry.id   AF-A0A645G8M3-F1
#
_cell.length_a   1.000
_cell.length_b   1.000
_cell.length_c   1.000
_cell.angle_alpha   90.00
_cell.angle_beta   90.00
_cell.angle_gamma   90.00
#
_symmetry.space_group_name_H-M   'P 1'
#
loop_
_entity.id
_entity.type
_entity.pdbx_description
1 polymer ?
#
loop_
_entity_poly.entity_id
_entity_poly.type
_entity_poly.pdbx_seq_one_letter_code
_entity_poly.pdbx_strand_id
1 'polypeptide(L)' 'MDKTANIHVSIGKASFEAKKLFQNFTALMEAIKKARPSGAKGVYIKKITVAATMGPGIKVDTLAATNISLEE' A
#
# COMPACT_ATOMS: atom_id res chain seq x y z
N MET A 1 -3.77 10.22 8.00
CA MET A 1 -3.87 9.24 9.11
C MET A 1 -5.14 9.56 9.85
N ASP A 2 -6.03 8.58 10.01
CA ASP A 2 -7.24 8.78 10.81
C ASP A 2 -6.94 8.62 12.32
N LYS A 3 -7.94 8.86 13.17
CA LYS A 3 -7.82 8.70 14.63
C LYS A 3 -7.57 7.24 15.06
N THR A 4 -7.84 6.28 14.17
CA THR A 4 -7.58 4.85 14.36
C THR A 4 -6.25 4.38 13.77
N ALA A 5 -5.37 5.31 13.38
CA ALA A 5 -4.06 5.07 12.78
C ALA A 5 -4.09 4.29 11.45
N ASN A 6 -5.19 4.35 10.69
CA ASN A 6 -5.26 3.85 9.32
C ASN A 6 -4.85 4.92 8.31
N ILE A 7 -4.36 4.45 7.17
CA ILE A 7 -3.99 5.24 6.00
C ILE A 7 -4.86 4.76 4.84
N HIS A 8 -5.64 5.69 4.26
CA HIS A 8 -6.45 5.45 3.07
C HIS A 8 -5.92 6.33 1.94
N VAL A 9 -5.50 5.72 0.83
CA VAL A 9 -4.98 6.43 -0.34
C VAL A 9 -5.53 5.76 -1.60
N SER A 10 -6.03 6.59 -2.52
CA SER A 10 -6.44 6.16 -3.85
C SER A 10 -5.20 6.02 -4.75
N ILE A 11 -4.91 4.78 -5.17
CA ILE A 11 -3.76 4.48 -6.06
C ILE A 11 -4.05 4.71 -7.55
N GLY A 12 -5.32 4.88 -7.94
CA GLY A 12 -5.73 5.11 -9.32
C GLY A 12 -7.20 4.81 -9.59
N LYS A 13 -7.56 4.74 -10.88
CA LYS A 13 -8.88 4.31 -11.37
C LYS A 13 -8.78 2.92 -12.00
N ALA A 14 -9.89 2.20 -12.06
CA ALA A 14 -9.97 0.89 -12.72
C ALA A 14 -9.64 0.93 -14.23
N SER A 15 -9.72 2.12 -14.86
CA SER A 15 -9.38 2.33 -16.26
C SER A 15 -7.88 2.49 -16.52
N PHE A 16 -7.04 2.43 -15.49
CA PHE A 16 -5.58 2.50 -15.65
C PHE A 16 -5.02 1.12 -16.00
N GLU A 17 -3.93 1.13 -16.76
CA GLU A 17 -3.17 -0.08 -17.06
C GLU A 17 -2.58 -0.69 -15.78
N ALA A 18 -2.57 -2.02 -15.71
CA ALA A 18 -2.09 -2.76 -14.55
C ALA A 18 -0.65 -2.36 -14.15
N LYS A 19 0.24 -2.12 -15.13
CA LYS A 19 1.62 -1.71 -14.87
C LYS A 19 1.70 -0.37 -14.14
N LYS A 20 0.85 0.60 -14.50
CA LYS A 20 0.81 1.92 -13.85
C LYS A 20 0.24 1.84 -12.44
N LEU A 21 -0.79 1.02 -12.24
CA LEU A 21 -1.34 0.78 -10.89
C LEU A 21 -0.31 0.13 -9.96
N PHE A 22 0.48 -0.80 -10.48
CA PHE A 22 1.56 -1.44 -9.75
C PHE A 22 2.66 -0.43 -9.36
N GLN A 23 3.11 0.40 -10.30
CA GLN A 23 4.10 1.45 -10.03
C GLN A 23 3.63 2.44 -8.95
N ASN A 24 2.36 2.87 -9.01
CA ASN A 24 1.77 3.75 -7.99
C ASN A 24 1.74 3.09 -6.61
N PHE A 25 1.41 1.80 -6.55
CA PHE A 25 1.39 1.03 -5.32
C PHE A 25 2.79 0.89 -4.71
N THR A 26 3.80 0.58 -5.52
CA THR A 26 5.19 0.48 -5.07
C THR A 26 5.71 1.82 -4.54
N ALA A 27 5.44 2.92 -5.24
CA ALA A 27 5.82 4.26 -4.80
C ALA A 27 5.17 4.64 -3.47
N LEU A 28 3.90 4.27 -3.26
CA LEU A 28 3.19 4.48 -2.00
C LEU A 28 3.85 3.68 -0.86
N MET A 29 4.17 2.42 -1.08
CA MET A 29 4.82 1.56 -0.07
C MET A 29 6.20 2.08 0.32
N GLU A 30 6.98 2.56 -0.64
CA GLU A 30 8.29 3.17 -0.37
C GLU A 30 8.16 4.46 0.46
N ALA A 31 7.20 5.33 0.11
CA ALA A 31 6.92 6.55 0.87
C ALA A 31 6.50 6.24 2.31
N ILE A 32 5.66 5.21 2.52
CA ILE A 32 5.25 4.77 3.86
C ILE A 32 6.45 4.25 4.66
N LYS A 33 7.34 3.47 4.03
CA LYS A 33 8.55 2.95 4.68
C LYS A 33 9.49 4.08 5.12
N LYS A 34 9.67 5.10 4.27
CA LYS A 34 10.46 6.30 4.60
C LYS A 34 9.81 7.15 5.70
N ALA A 35 8.47 7.19 5.74
CA ALA A 35 7.72 7.92 6.75
C ALA A 35 7.65 7.20 8.11
N ARG A 36 8.36 6.09 8.31
CA ARG A 36 8.40 5.37 9.59
C ARG A 36 9.00 6.27 10.69
N PRO A 37 8.26 6.61 11.76
CA PRO A 37 8.81 7.41 12.85
C PRO A 37 9.78 6.57 13.68
N SER A 38 10.84 7.22 14.18
CA SER A 38 11.91 6.59 14.99
C SER A 38 11.41 5.89 16.26
N GLY A 39 10.25 6.32 16.79
CA GLY A 39 9.62 5.71 17.96
C GLY A 39 8.77 4.46 17.68
N ALA A 40 8.54 4.08 16.41
CA ALA A 40 7.70 2.93 16.07
C ALA A 40 8.43 1.60 16.27
N LYS A 41 8.07 0.89 17.36
CA LYS A 41 8.57 -0.45 17.70
C LYS A 41 7.73 -1.55 17.02
N GLY A 42 8.39 -2.62 16.57
CA GLY A 42 7.75 -3.79 15.97
C GLY A 42 7.40 -3.65 14.49
N VAL A 43 6.43 -4.46 14.04
CA VAL A 43 5.96 -4.49 12.64
C VAL A 43 5.14 -3.24 12.36
N TYR A 44 5.65 -2.37 11.47
CA TYR A 44 5.04 -1.08 11.15
C TYR A 44 3.76 -1.22 10.31
N ILE A 45 3.73 -2.15 9.35
CA ILE A 45 2.58 -2.40 8.46
C ILE A 45 1.91 -3.70 8.89
N LYS A 46 0.69 -3.62 9.45
CA LYS A 46 -0.03 -4.79 9.98
C LYS A 46 -0.87 -5.52 8.94
N LYS A 47 -1.53 -4.79 8.04
CA LYS A 47 -2.42 -5.33 7.02
C LYS A 47 -2.48 -4.38 5.83
N ILE A 48 -2.60 -4.94 4.63
CA ILE A 48 -2.84 -4.19 3.40
C ILE A 48 -4.09 -4.79 2.75
N THR A 49 -5.05 -3.92 2.41
CA THR A 49 -6.26 -4.32 1.69
C THR A 49 -6.41 -3.41 0.49
N VAL A 50 -6.54 -4.00 -0.69
CA VAL A 50 -6.85 -3.29 -1.94
C VAL A 50 -8.32 -3.53 -2.26
N ALA A 51 -9.06 -2.45 -2.50
CA ALA A 51 -10.47 -2.52 -2.81
C ALA A 51 -10.81 -1.49 -3.90
N ALA A 52 -11.76 -1.84 -4.77
CA ALA A 52 -12.43 -0.88 -5.64
C ALA A 52 -13.56 -0.19 -4.85
N THR A 53 -14.02 0.97 -5.34
CA THR A 53 -15.05 1.79 -4.66
C THR A 53 -16.32 1.00 -4.29
N MET A 54 -16.72 0.06 -5.15
CA MET A 54 -17.92 -0.78 -4.95
C MET A 54 -17.59 -2.28 -4.98
N GLY A 55 -16.31 -2.65 -4.82
CA GLY A 55 -15.85 -4.03 -4.91
C GLY A 55 -15.47 -4.62 -3.56
N PRO A 56 -15.42 -5.96 -3.44
CA PRO A 56 -14.88 -6.60 -2.25
C PRO A 56 -13.39 -6.25 -2.09
N GLY A 57 -12.96 -6.11 -0.83
CA GLY A 57 -11.56 -5.86 -0.51
C GLY A 57 -10.74 -7.14 -0.49
N ILE A 58 -9.65 -7.18 -1.24
CA ILE A 58 -8.71 -8.30 -1.29
C ILE A 58 -7.54 -7.97 -0.36
N LYS A 59 -7.25 -8.89 0.57
CA LYS A 59 -6.09 -8.78 1.45
C LYS A 59 -4.85 -9.18 0.65
N VAL A 60 -3.82 -8.32 0.70
CA VAL A 60 -2.53 -8.57 0.06
C VAL A 60 -1.52 -8.89 1.15
N ASP A 61 -0.61 -9.81 0.85
CA ASP A 61 0.48 -10.11 1.78
C ASP A 61 1.40 -8.90 1.95
N THR A 62 1.56 -8.51 3.20
CA THR A 62 2.40 -7.39 3.64
C THR A 62 3.88 -7.62 3.37
N LEU A 63 4.34 -8.88 3.39
CA LEU A 63 5.76 -9.23 3.25
C LEU A 63 6.17 -9.14 1.77
N ALA A 64 5.36 -9.72 0.88
CA ALA A 64 5.51 -9.56 -0.56
C ALA A 64 5.40 -8.09 -0.98
N ALA A 65 4.40 -7.35 -0.50
CA ALA A 65 4.15 -5.95 -0.88
C ALA A 65 5.25 -4.96 -0.49
N THR A 66 6.03 -5.25 0.56
CA THR A 66 7.11 -4.38 1.04
C THR A 66 8.41 -4.58 0.27
N ASN A 67 8.59 -5.74 -0.35
CA ASN A 67 9.81 -6.14 -1.06
C ASN A 67 9.65 -6.10 -2.59
N ILE A 68 8.61 -5.44 -3.08
CA ILE A 68 8.41 -5.26 -4.52
C ILE A 68 9.43 -4.24 -5.04
N SER A 69 10.64 -4.71 -5.33
CA SER A 69 11.53 -4.10 -6.30
C SER A 69 11.02 -4.44 -7.69
N LEU A 70 11.00 -3.46 -8.59
CA LEU A 70 10.61 -3.62 -9.99
C LEU A 70 11.42 -4.76 -10.62
N GLU A 71 10.81 -5.92 -10.80
CA GLU A 71 11.24 -6.90 -11.78
C GLU A 71 10.38 -6.64 -13.03
N GLU A 72 10.99 -5.81 -13.90
CA GLU A 72 10.70 -5.46 -15.30
C GLU A 72 9.24 -5.20 -15.78
#